data_AF-A0A3N4HQJ4-F1
#
_entry.id   AF-A0A3N4HQJ4-F1
#
_cell.length_a   1.000
_cell.length_b   1.000
_cell.length_c   1.000
_cell.angle_alpha   90.00
_cell.angle_beta   90.00
_cell.angle_gamma   90.00
#
_symmetry.space_group_name_H-M   'P 1'
#
loop_
_entity.id
_entity.type
_entity.pdbx_description
1 polymer ?
#
loop_
_entity_poly.entity_id
_entity_poly.type
_entity_poly.pdbx_seq_one_letter_code
_entity_poly.pdbx_strand_id
1 'polypeptide(L)'
;MPKFLKNQLVVATVFDDRFEDGEFVMLCRVRKAFRDKMEGRYLLQTKETNIRDVIFEAELEDGEGDDWECETDDEFKLGDCGDKMVQSLLEAAEMKIGTVPSTQGPDRAIESEEADAEHSQNGTEEAEDPDASYDDGDEDADSNSGHSRQGDNDGEAAEDEEDEEEDQGEDEEVEDQGKDEEDEEEDEVEEDEAEEEEEEAEGDGGHQVEEDIDDASVRREHEEPSSPEWYILVEGDDVIEEFVSGIEYAIKWKFPSLERLDRMRGIMDPETGFAASYRETIFYHNFRVKYEVGIKTSRFRIPPSDDEDEVSLASQKARARERKLRHYAKTPYGYYDHCKQEILRCISDPRYSATFPAYFNAAYVRRNESKFARFSVFCLEVIVPMIINAWTYNDLCRGGVEFGENPAREVESIVYSRRAKLFCGLLSNPADFNRRLTKAGLAALVRRPEDVEWLRKMEDVEEGRVAGGKADGNPRAARYK
;
A
#
# COMPACT_ATOMS: atom_id res chain seq x y z
N MET A 1 -17.70 -3.71 -13.63
CA MET A 1 -18.21 -5.10 -13.70
C MET A 1 -17.20 -5.93 -12.92
N PRO A 2 -17.64 -6.77 -11.97
CA PRO A 2 -16.72 -7.54 -11.13
C PRO A 2 -15.87 -8.47 -12.00
N LYS A 3 -14.56 -8.58 -11.68
CA LYS A 3 -13.61 -9.44 -12.39
C LYS A 3 -14.04 -10.91 -12.31
N PHE A 4 -14.51 -11.34 -11.13
CA PHE A 4 -14.99 -12.69 -10.89
C PHE A 4 -16.50 -12.72 -10.70
N LEU A 5 -17.15 -13.77 -11.25
CA LEU A 5 -18.60 -13.95 -11.16
C LEU A 5 -18.97 -14.89 -10.01
N LYS A 6 -20.23 -14.79 -9.54
CA LYS A 6 -20.77 -15.74 -8.57
C LYS A 6 -20.65 -17.16 -9.12
N ASN A 7 -20.22 -18.09 -8.26
CA ASN A 7 -19.91 -19.49 -8.51
C ASN A 7 -18.66 -19.75 -9.37
N GLN A 8 -17.95 -18.71 -9.82
CA GLN A 8 -16.67 -18.89 -10.50
C GLN A 8 -15.63 -19.49 -9.56
N LEU A 9 -14.81 -20.39 -10.10
CA LEU A 9 -13.67 -20.99 -9.41
C LEU A 9 -12.52 -19.98 -9.39
N VAL A 10 -11.94 -19.77 -8.22
CA VAL A 10 -10.84 -18.83 -8.00
C VAL A 10 -9.82 -19.46 -7.08
N VAL A 11 -8.58 -19.04 -7.24
CA VAL A 11 -7.47 -19.43 -6.37
C VAL A 11 -7.20 -18.28 -5.42
N ALA A 12 -7.20 -18.56 -4.12
CA ALA A 12 -6.89 -17.60 -3.08
C ALA A 12 -5.61 -18.02 -2.35
N THR A 13 -4.64 -17.11 -2.23
CA THR A 13 -3.38 -17.36 -1.50
C THR A 13 -3.43 -16.72 -0.13
N VAL A 14 -3.19 -17.52 0.91
CA VAL A 14 -3.12 -17.09 2.31
C VAL A 14 -1.67 -16.96 2.70
N PHE A 15 -1.24 -15.79 3.16
CA PHE A 15 0.12 -15.57 3.64
C PHE A 15 0.15 -15.61 5.16
N ASP A 16 0.90 -16.56 5.74
CA ASP A 16 1.07 -16.74 7.18
C ASP A 16 2.40 -17.46 7.44
N ASP A 17 3.13 -17.02 8.46
CA ASP A 17 4.45 -17.54 8.83
C ASP A 17 4.41 -18.97 9.39
N ARG A 18 3.23 -19.45 9.77
CA ARG A 18 3.04 -20.83 10.25
C ARG A 18 2.98 -21.86 9.13
N PHE A 19 2.90 -21.42 7.87
CA PHE A 19 2.97 -22.30 6.70
C PHE A 19 4.42 -22.52 6.26
N GLU A 20 4.74 -23.71 5.74
CA GLU A 20 6.12 -24.12 5.41
C GLU A 20 6.84 -23.16 4.45
N ASP A 21 6.11 -22.58 3.48
CA ASP A 21 6.62 -21.59 2.53
C ASP A 21 6.19 -20.14 2.84
N GLY A 22 5.55 -19.92 4.00
CA GLY A 22 4.93 -18.64 4.35
C GLY A 22 3.65 -18.32 3.56
N GLU A 23 3.19 -19.25 2.72
CA GLU A 23 1.96 -19.15 1.95
C GLU A 23 1.24 -20.49 1.86
N PHE A 24 -0.09 -20.44 1.74
CA PHE A 24 -0.95 -21.60 1.54
C PHE A 24 -2.02 -21.26 0.52
N VAL A 25 -2.11 -22.06 -0.55
CA VAL A 25 -3.00 -21.77 -1.65
C VAL A 25 -4.27 -22.62 -1.60
N MET A 26 -5.40 -21.95 -1.85
CA MET A 26 -6.73 -22.51 -1.64
C MET A 26 -7.60 -22.34 -2.87
N LEU A 27 -8.12 -23.46 -3.37
CA LEU A 27 -9.17 -23.47 -4.38
C LEU A 27 -10.51 -23.11 -3.74
N CYS A 28 -11.12 -22.03 -4.23
CA CYS A 28 -12.33 -21.44 -3.69
C CYS A 28 -13.37 -21.21 -4.80
N ARG A 29 -14.65 -21.10 -4.41
CA ARG A 29 -15.70 -20.55 -5.27
C ARG A 29 -16.20 -19.20 -4.75
N VAL A 30 -16.50 -18.29 -5.67
CA VAL A 30 -17.08 -16.99 -5.32
C VAL A 30 -18.54 -17.16 -4.92
N ARG A 31 -18.85 -17.05 -3.62
CA ARG A 31 -20.22 -17.09 -3.10
C ARG A 31 -20.99 -15.81 -3.42
N LYS A 32 -20.31 -14.66 -3.33
CA LYS A 32 -20.89 -13.34 -3.59
C LYS A 32 -19.82 -12.41 -4.15
N ALA A 33 -20.10 -11.80 -5.30
CA ALA A 33 -19.33 -10.68 -5.82
C ALA A 33 -20.07 -9.38 -5.47
N PHE A 34 -19.43 -8.48 -4.73
CA PHE A 34 -20.02 -7.19 -4.38
C PHE A 34 -19.95 -6.20 -5.56
N ARG A 35 -20.93 -5.30 -5.64
CA ARG A 35 -21.05 -4.27 -6.70
C ARG A 35 -21.02 -2.87 -6.07
N ASP A 36 -20.91 -1.85 -6.93
CA ASP A 36 -20.95 -0.43 -6.57
C ASP A 36 -19.85 -0.02 -5.58
N LYS A 37 -20.21 0.41 -4.36
CA LYS A 37 -19.27 0.91 -3.34
C LYS A 37 -18.28 -0.14 -2.83
N MET A 38 -18.53 -1.42 -3.10
CA MET A 38 -17.68 -2.54 -2.72
C MET A 38 -17.18 -3.35 -3.94
N GLU A 39 -17.06 -2.71 -5.12
CA GLU A 39 -16.49 -3.37 -6.30
C GLU A 39 -15.07 -3.91 -6.01
N GLY A 40 -14.79 -5.14 -6.45
CA GLY A 40 -13.53 -5.83 -6.19
C GLY A 40 -13.45 -6.54 -4.83
N ARG A 41 -14.59 -6.75 -4.17
CA ARG A 41 -14.72 -7.54 -2.94
C ARG A 41 -15.57 -8.79 -3.18
N TYR A 42 -15.21 -9.88 -2.53
CA TYR A 42 -15.81 -11.21 -2.75
C TYR A 42 -15.98 -11.96 -1.42
N LEU A 43 -17.07 -12.71 -1.29
CA LEU A 43 -17.18 -13.76 -0.27
C LEU A 43 -16.83 -15.08 -0.93
N LEU A 44 -15.96 -15.86 -0.30
CA LEU A 44 -15.50 -17.14 -0.82
C LEU A 44 -16.08 -18.30 -0.03
N GLN A 45 -16.02 -19.48 -0.63
CA GLN A 45 -16.27 -20.76 0.02
C GLN A 45 -15.27 -21.78 -0.51
N THR A 46 -14.80 -22.66 0.36
CA THR A 46 -14.00 -23.82 -0.01
C THR A 46 -14.93 -25.02 -0.21
N LYS A 47 -14.36 -26.21 -0.45
CA LYS A 47 -15.13 -27.47 -0.47
C LYS A 47 -15.78 -27.75 0.89
N GLU A 48 -15.10 -27.37 1.98
CA GLU A 48 -15.43 -27.78 3.35
C GLU A 48 -16.04 -26.65 4.21
N THR A 49 -15.81 -25.39 3.84
CA THR A 49 -16.11 -24.24 4.70
C THR A 49 -16.63 -23.04 3.93
N ASN A 50 -17.54 -22.31 4.58
CA ASN A 50 -18.03 -21.01 4.17
C ASN A 50 -17.24 -19.91 4.89
N ILE A 51 -16.55 -19.04 4.13
CA ILE A 51 -15.73 -17.98 4.71
C ILE A 51 -16.58 -16.71 4.86
N ARG A 52 -16.59 -16.14 6.07
CA ARG A 52 -17.30 -14.89 6.37
C ARG A 52 -16.51 -13.65 5.96
N ASP A 53 -15.19 -13.76 5.94
CA ASP A 53 -14.30 -12.69 5.53
C ASP A 53 -14.53 -12.23 4.09
N VAL A 54 -14.25 -10.94 3.87
CA VAL A 54 -14.40 -10.27 2.58
C VAL A 54 -13.03 -10.23 1.90
N ILE A 55 -12.86 -11.07 0.89
CA ILE A 55 -11.62 -11.23 0.15
C ILE A 55 -11.59 -10.27 -1.02
N PHE A 56 -10.42 -9.69 -1.28
CA PHE A 56 -10.30 -8.68 -2.33
C PHE A 56 -9.80 -9.28 -3.65
N GLU A 57 -10.14 -8.61 -4.75
CA GLU A 57 -9.81 -9.04 -6.11
C GLU A 57 -8.33 -9.34 -6.36
N ALA A 58 -7.44 -8.64 -5.66
CA ALA A 58 -5.99 -8.79 -5.83
C ALA A 58 -5.42 -10.03 -5.12
N GLU A 59 -6.18 -10.62 -4.19
CA GLU A 59 -5.85 -11.87 -3.51
C GLU A 59 -6.42 -13.08 -4.26
N LEU A 60 -6.99 -12.85 -5.46
CA LEU A 60 -7.69 -13.85 -6.23
C LEU A 60 -7.13 -13.97 -7.65
N GLU A 61 -6.83 -15.21 -8.02
CA GLU A 61 -6.47 -15.62 -9.36
C GLU A 61 -7.60 -16.45 -9.99
N ASP A 62 -7.62 -16.50 -11.32
CA ASP A 62 -8.62 -17.27 -12.04
C ASP A 62 -8.32 -18.76 -11.88
N GLY A 63 -9.27 -19.51 -11.33
CA GLY A 63 -9.08 -20.94 -11.04
C GLY A 63 -9.24 -21.83 -12.28
N GLU A 64 -9.67 -21.27 -13.41
CA GLU A 64 -9.80 -21.98 -14.69
C GLU A 64 -8.49 -21.99 -15.51
N GLY A 65 -7.37 -21.47 -14.99
CA GLY A 65 -6.07 -21.49 -15.65
C GLY A 65 -5.42 -22.88 -15.70
N ASP A 66 -4.83 -23.24 -16.85
CA ASP A 66 -4.34 -24.58 -17.24
C ASP A 66 -3.23 -25.22 -16.35
N ASP A 67 -2.68 -24.51 -15.35
CA ASP A 67 -1.48 -24.95 -14.62
C ASP A 67 -1.74 -25.38 -13.15
N TRP A 68 -3.00 -25.47 -12.70
CA TRP A 68 -3.31 -25.89 -11.32
C TRP A 68 -3.49 -27.40 -11.21
N GLU A 69 -2.53 -28.09 -10.58
CA GLU A 69 -2.52 -29.55 -10.34
C GLU A 69 -3.50 -30.02 -9.23
N CYS A 70 -4.33 -29.14 -8.67
CA CYS A 70 -5.35 -29.53 -7.69
C CYS A 70 -6.59 -30.11 -8.37
N GLU A 71 -7.22 -31.07 -7.67
CA GLU A 71 -8.51 -31.72 -7.97
C GLU A 71 -9.35 -30.97 -9.03
N THR A 72 -9.44 -31.53 -10.23
CA THR A 72 -10.20 -30.99 -11.36
C THR A 72 -11.64 -30.63 -10.95
N ASP A 73 -12.25 -29.67 -11.64
CA ASP A 73 -13.59 -29.09 -11.38
C ASP A 73 -14.71 -30.16 -11.15
N ASP A 74 -14.51 -31.38 -11.64
CA ASP A 74 -15.35 -32.56 -11.40
C ASP A 74 -15.48 -33.01 -9.91
N GLU A 75 -14.54 -32.63 -9.03
CA GLU A 75 -14.56 -32.92 -7.60
C GLU A 75 -15.15 -31.81 -6.72
N PHE A 76 -15.34 -30.60 -7.25
CA PHE A 76 -15.97 -29.48 -6.55
C PHE A 76 -17.48 -29.44 -6.81
N LYS A 77 -18.17 -30.56 -6.53
CA LYS A 77 -19.64 -30.63 -6.69
C LYS A 77 -20.32 -29.78 -5.62
N LEU A 78 -20.93 -28.68 -6.05
CA LEU A 78 -21.71 -27.71 -5.26
C LEU A 78 -22.80 -28.29 -4.33
N GLY A 79 -23.12 -29.58 -4.44
CA GLY A 79 -24.10 -30.25 -3.56
C GLY A 79 -23.59 -30.51 -2.14
N ASP A 80 -22.27 -30.60 -1.95
CA ASP A 80 -21.63 -30.91 -0.67
C ASP A 80 -20.82 -29.71 -0.13
N CYS A 81 -21.28 -28.47 -0.36
CA CYS A 81 -20.65 -27.31 0.28
C CYS A 81 -20.78 -27.46 1.79
N GLY A 82 -19.66 -27.60 2.49
CA GLY A 82 -19.69 -27.86 3.94
C GLY A 82 -20.47 -26.80 4.73
N ASP A 83 -21.32 -27.28 5.66
CA ASP A 83 -22.14 -26.45 6.55
C ASP A 83 -21.32 -25.60 7.53
N LYS A 84 -20.00 -25.85 7.61
CA LYS A 84 -19.12 -25.19 8.56
C LYS A 84 -18.85 -23.75 8.10
N MET A 85 -19.14 -22.79 8.97
CA MET A 85 -18.74 -21.39 8.76
C MET A 85 -17.46 -21.11 9.52
N VAL A 86 -16.50 -20.49 8.84
CA VAL A 86 -15.25 -19.96 9.42
C VAL A 86 -15.23 -18.44 9.28
N GLN A 87 -14.55 -17.77 10.20
CA GLN A 87 -14.48 -16.31 10.23
C GLN A 87 -13.52 -15.78 9.17
N SER A 88 -12.38 -16.45 8.97
CA SER A 88 -11.31 -15.97 8.09
C SER A 88 -10.85 -17.00 7.05
N LEU A 89 -10.19 -16.52 6.01
CA LEU A 89 -9.52 -17.38 5.02
C LEU A 89 -8.40 -18.22 5.68
N LEU A 90 -7.75 -17.66 6.71
CA LEU A 90 -6.70 -18.30 7.49
C LEU A 90 -7.21 -19.50 8.30
N GLU A 91 -8.35 -19.34 8.98
CA GLU A 91 -9.02 -20.44 9.70
C GLU A 91 -9.43 -21.57 8.72
N ALA A 92 -9.87 -21.19 7.52
CA ALA A 92 -10.16 -22.13 6.45
C ALA A 92 -8.89 -22.89 5.98
N ALA A 93 -7.74 -22.23 5.91
CA ALA A 93 -6.45 -22.84 5.56
C ALA A 93 -5.99 -23.83 6.65
N GLU A 94 -6.02 -23.42 7.91
CA GLU A 94 -5.64 -24.25 9.07
C GLU A 94 -6.47 -25.54 9.13
N MET A 95 -7.79 -25.43 8.95
CA MET A 95 -8.67 -26.60 8.91
C MET A 95 -8.26 -27.61 7.84
N LYS A 96 -7.82 -27.14 6.68
CA LYS A 96 -7.43 -28.01 5.55
C LYS A 96 -6.07 -28.68 5.77
N ILE A 97 -5.15 -28.01 6.46
CA ILE A 97 -3.82 -28.56 6.82
C ILE A 97 -3.95 -29.64 7.90
N GLY A 98 -5.08 -29.71 8.61
CA GLY A 98 -5.30 -30.65 9.70
C GLY A 98 -4.59 -30.22 11.00
N THR A 99 -4.02 -29.01 11.02
CA THR A 99 -3.69 -28.30 12.24
C THR A 99 -5.00 -27.95 12.92
N VAL A 100 -5.33 -28.67 13.99
CA VAL A 100 -6.52 -28.38 14.80
C VAL A 100 -6.45 -26.91 15.18
N PRO A 101 -7.45 -26.09 14.84
CA PRO A 101 -7.44 -24.69 15.24
C PRO A 101 -7.38 -24.66 16.76
N SER A 102 -6.47 -23.84 17.31
CA SER A 102 -6.43 -23.54 18.74
C SER A 102 -7.63 -22.65 19.10
N THR A 103 -8.84 -23.18 18.92
CA THR A 103 -10.11 -22.58 19.31
C THR A 103 -10.86 -23.60 20.14
N GLN A 104 -10.41 -23.83 21.37
CA GLN A 104 -11.35 -24.12 22.44
C GLN A 104 -11.95 -22.79 22.89
N GLY A 105 -13.14 -22.49 22.37
CA GLY A 105 -14.07 -21.46 22.82
C GLY A 105 -15.50 -21.93 22.50
N PRO A 106 -16.48 -21.70 23.38
CA PRO A 106 -17.38 -22.76 23.84
C PRO A 106 -18.62 -22.98 22.96
N ASP A 107 -19.16 -24.19 23.10
CA ASP A 107 -20.48 -24.63 22.69
C ASP A 107 -21.55 -23.54 22.78
N ARG A 108 -21.99 -23.04 21.62
CA ARG A 108 -23.31 -22.41 21.51
C ARG A 108 -24.35 -23.51 21.36
N ALA A 109 -24.99 -23.81 22.49
CA ALA A 109 -26.21 -24.61 22.53
C ALA A 109 -27.24 -24.06 21.54
N ILE A 110 -27.77 -24.97 20.74
CA ILE A 110 -28.92 -24.77 19.87
C ILE A 110 -30.14 -24.67 20.79
N GLU A 111 -30.67 -23.46 21.01
CA GLU A 111 -32.02 -23.28 21.55
C GLU A 111 -32.98 -22.93 20.41
N SER A 112 -33.90 -23.87 20.20
CA SER A 112 -35.01 -23.85 19.26
C SER A 112 -36.11 -22.89 19.71
N GLU A 113 -36.80 -22.34 18.70
CA GLU A 113 -38.05 -21.58 18.77
C GLU A 113 -39.09 -22.19 19.73
N GLU A 114 -39.68 -21.36 20.60
CA GLU A 114 -41.11 -21.43 20.91
C GLU A 114 -41.68 -20.01 21.08
N ALA A 115 -42.87 -19.84 20.52
CA ALA A 115 -43.69 -18.64 20.54
C ALA A 115 -44.69 -18.69 21.71
N ASP A 116 -44.93 -17.56 22.37
CA ASP A 116 -46.23 -17.10 22.90
C ASP A 116 -46.01 -15.74 23.61
N ALA A 117 -46.63 -14.65 23.18
CA ALA A 117 -48.03 -14.24 23.38
C ALA A 117 -48.28 -13.51 24.72
N GLU A 118 -48.50 -12.21 24.57
CA GLU A 118 -49.42 -11.33 25.33
C GLU A 118 -49.03 -10.64 26.65
N HIS A 119 -49.38 -9.33 26.65
CA HIS A 119 -49.93 -8.51 27.73
C HIS A 119 -49.00 -7.96 28.83
N SER A 120 -48.78 -6.64 28.84
CA SER A 120 -49.54 -5.73 29.72
C SER A 120 -49.10 -4.26 29.57
N GLN A 121 -50.09 -3.37 29.69
CA GLN A 121 -50.06 -1.92 29.62
C GLN A 121 -49.54 -1.24 30.90
N ASN A 122 -49.45 0.11 30.81
CA ASN A 122 -49.25 1.18 31.81
C ASN A 122 -47.80 1.69 31.88
N GLY A 123 -47.51 2.99 31.92
CA GLY A 123 -48.29 4.25 32.01
C GLY A 123 -47.22 5.34 32.22
N THR A 124 -47.19 6.39 31.38
CA THR A 124 -47.57 7.78 31.74
C THR A 124 -46.71 8.44 32.82
N GLU A 125 -46.03 9.54 32.45
CA GLU A 125 -45.81 10.82 33.18
C GLU A 125 -44.63 11.53 32.48
N GLU A 126 -44.87 12.51 31.59
CA GLU A 126 -45.05 13.95 31.88
C GLU A 126 -43.94 14.56 32.76
N ALA A 127 -43.05 15.32 32.12
CA ALA A 127 -42.46 16.52 32.70
C ALA A 127 -42.15 17.52 31.56
N GLU A 128 -42.81 18.67 31.66
CA GLU A 128 -42.78 19.82 30.77
C GLU A 128 -41.57 20.74 31.04
N ASP A 129 -41.10 21.39 29.96
CA ASP A 129 -40.65 22.80 29.84
C ASP A 129 -39.41 23.34 30.60
N PRO A 130 -38.83 24.52 30.20
CA PRO A 130 -39.01 25.31 28.97
C PRO A 130 -37.72 25.93 28.36
N ASP A 131 -37.93 26.61 27.23
CA ASP A 131 -37.32 27.89 26.80
C ASP A 131 -35.79 28.05 26.68
N ALA A 132 -35.33 28.17 25.43
CA ALA A 132 -34.36 29.20 25.04
C ALA A 132 -34.46 29.44 23.53
N SER A 133 -35.35 30.35 23.15
CA SER A 133 -35.37 31.00 21.84
C SER A 133 -34.19 31.95 21.72
N TYR A 134 -33.36 31.77 20.67
CA TYR A 134 -32.48 32.84 20.21
C TYR A 134 -32.98 33.33 18.86
N ASP A 135 -33.22 34.63 18.93
CA ASP A 135 -33.87 35.57 18.04
C ASP A 135 -32.93 36.04 16.92
N ASP A 136 -33.59 36.32 15.81
CA ASP A 136 -33.27 37.04 14.58
C ASP A 136 -31.91 37.75 14.38
N GLY A 137 -31.40 37.58 13.16
CA GLY A 137 -30.31 38.37 12.59
C GLY A 137 -30.30 38.30 11.07
N ASP A 138 -31.42 38.66 10.44
CA ASP A 138 -31.48 39.07 9.04
C ASP A 138 -30.63 40.33 8.82
N GLU A 139 -29.62 40.25 7.96
CA GLU A 139 -29.10 41.42 7.25
C GLU A 139 -29.00 41.10 5.75
N ASP A 140 -30.04 41.52 5.04
CA ASP A 140 -30.02 41.80 3.62
C ASP A 140 -28.97 42.87 3.31
N ALA A 141 -28.07 42.58 2.38
CA ALA A 141 -27.30 43.59 1.66
C ALA A 141 -27.24 43.26 0.17
N ASP A 142 -28.29 43.70 -0.52
CA ASP A 142 -28.30 44.02 -1.93
C ASP A 142 -27.10 44.90 -2.31
N SER A 143 -26.33 44.51 -3.33
CA SER A 143 -25.52 45.41 -4.15
C SER A 143 -25.27 44.83 -5.53
N ASN A 144 -26.29 44.96 -6.38
CA ASN A 144 -26.23 45.67 -7.66
C ASN A 144 -24.84 45.95 -8.26
N SER A 145 -24.56 45.43 -9.46
CA SER A 145 -24.49 46.23 -10.70
C SER A 145 -23.80 45.45 -11.82
N GLY A 146 -24.48 45.35 -12.96
CA GLY A 146 -24.00 44.61 -14.12
C GLY A 146 -22.90 45.32 -14.89
N HIS A 147 -22.21 44.54 -15.71
CA HIS A 147 -21.72 45.04 -16.98
C HIS A 147 -21.80 43.96 -18.07
N SER A 148 -22.68 44.24 -19.02
CA SER A 148 -22.67 43.75 -20.38
C SER A 148 -21.27 43.86 -20.99
N ARG A 149 -20.86 42.83 -21.72
CA ARG A 149 -20.14 43.02 -22.98
C ARG A 149 -20.39 41.82 -23.90
N GLN A 150 -21.40 42.00 -24.74
CA GLN A 150 -21.40 41.50 -26.11
C GLN A 150 -20.14 42.03 -26.80
N GLY A 151 -19.51 41.17 -27.58
CA GLY A 151 -18.38 41.48 -28.42
C GLY A 151 -18.25 40.36 -29.44
N ASP A 152 -19.12 40.42 -30.44
CA ASP A 152 -18.93 39.78 -31.73
C ASP A 152 -17.52 40.11 -32.26
N ASN A 153 -16.82 39.11 -32.80
CA ASN A 153 -15.86 39.37 -33.87
C ASN A 153 -15.71 38.13 -34.74
N ASP A 154 -16.53 38.11 -35.80
CA ASP A 154 -16.27 37.41 -37.05
C ASP A 154 -15.11 38.10 -37.80
N GLY A 155 -14.36 37.32 -38.58
CA GLY A 155 -13.33 37.77 -39.52
C GLY A 155 -12.30 36.65 -39.72
N GLU A 156 -12.59 35.66 -40.57
CA GLU A 156 -12.28 35.62 -42.02
C GLU A 156 -10.78 35.70 -42.35
N ALA A 157 -10.33 34.63 -43.06
CA ALA A 157 -9.34 34.60 -44.15
C ALA A 157 -7.91 35.10 -43.86
N ALA A 158 -6.83 34.64 -44.46
CA ALA A 158 -6.41 33.57 -45.37
C ALA A 158 -4.87 33.69 -45.43
N GLU A 159 -4.21 32.91 -46.29
CA GLU A 159 -2.79 33.01 -46.70
C GLU A 159 -1.84 32.27 -45.73
N ASP A 160 -1.32 31.08 -46.05
CA ASP A 160 -0.54 30.63 -47.23
C ASP A 160 0.81 31.35 -47.29
N GLU A 161 1.83 30.80 -46.63
CA GLU A 161 3.21 30.87 -47.10
C GLU A 161 3.92 29.54 -46.75
N GLU A 162 4.30 28.88 -47.83
CA GLU A 162 5.31 27.84 -47.93
C GLU A 162 6.64 28.37 -47.36
N ASP A 163 7.39 27.54 -46.63
CA ASP A 163 8.85 27.66 -46.61
C ASP A 163 9.45 26.26 -46.48
N GLU A 164 9.86 25.77 -47.64
CA GLU A 164 10.89 24.75 -47.81
C GLU A 164 12.20 25.30 -47.24
N GLU A 165 12.88 24.59 -46.35
CA GLU A 165 14.33 24.51 -46.45
C GLU A 165 14.80 23.09 -46.09
N GLU A 166 15.45 22.52 -47.10
CA GLU A 166 16.34 21.38 -47.04
C GLU A 166 17.49 21.68 -46.08
N ASP A 167 17.84 20.75 -45.19
CA ASP A 167 19.21 20.70 -44.68
C ASP A 167 19.73 19.27 -44.76
N GLN A 168 20.65 19.11 -45.71
CA GLN A 168 21.47 17.94 -45.95
C GLN A 168 22.76 18.11 -45.16
N GLY A 169 23.11 17.13 -44.35
CA GLY A 169 24.42 17.03 -43.74
C GLY A 169 24.37 16.16 -42.50
N GLU A 170 25.26 15.22 -42.25
CA GLU A 170 26.33 14.61 -43.02
C GLU A 170 26.70 13.38 -42.16
N ASP A 171 26.93 12.23 -42.79
CA ASP A 171 27.41 11.03 -42.10
C ASP A 171 28.85 11.27 -41.61
N GLU A 172 29.07 11.31 -40.29
CA GLU A 172 30.41 11.11 -39.72
C GLU A 172 30.50 9.70 -39.12
N GLU A 173 31.04 8.79 -39.93
CA GLU A 173 31.62 7.54 -39.47
C GLU A 173 32.88 7.84 -38.64
N VAL A 174 32.79 7.64 -37.33
CA VAL A 174 33.98 7.58 -36.46
C VAL A 174 34.41 6.12 -36.35
N GLU A 175 35.36 5.74 -37.19
CA GLU A 175 36.22 4.59 -36.92
C GLU A 175 37.15 4.94 -35.76
N ASP A 176 36.94 4.31 -34.59
CA ASP A 176 37.95 4.28 -33.52
C ASP A 176 38.56 2.89 -33.44
N GLN A 177 39.76 2.78 -34.02
CA GLN A 177 40.66 1.64 -33.89
C GLN A 177 41.75 1.97 -32.87
N GLY A 178 41.77 1.20 -31.77
CA GLY A 178 42.91 1.03 -30.85
C GLY A 178 42.46 0.01 -29.80
N LYS A 179 42.86 -1.27 -29.81
CA LYS A 179 44.20 -1.83 -29.54
C LYS A 179 44.94 -1.09 -28.41
N ASP A 180 44.96 -1.73 -27.24
CA ASP A 180 46.16 -2.14 -26.49
C ASP A 180 45.67 -2.98 -25.29
N GLU A 181 46.04 -4.26 -25.21
CA GLU A 181 47.20 -4.81 -24.45
C GLU A 181 46.93 -4.71 -22.94
N GLU A 182 46.51 -5.82 -22.31
CA GLU A 182 47.37 -6.81 -21.60
C GLU A 182 47.70 -6.36 -20.16
N ASP A 183 47.94 -7.36 -19.32
CA ASP A 183 48.54 -7.34 -17.97
C ASP A 183 47.60 -7.07 -16.78
N GLU A 184 47.23 -8.12 -16.04
CA GLU A 184 47.99 -8.74 -14.91
C GLU A 184 47.71 -7.98 -13.60
N GLU A 185 46.99 -8.57 -12.66
CA GLU A 185 47.58 -9.35 -11.56
C GLU A 185 46.47 -9.86 -10.63
N GLU A 186 46.67 -11.12 -10.24
CA GLU A 186 45.97 -11.85 -9.20
C GLU A 186 46.49 -11.34 -7.84
N ASP A 187 45.61 -10.90 -6.94
CA ASP A 187 45.96 -10.77 -5.53
C ASP A 187 45.08 -11.74 -4.73
N GLU A 188 45.63 -12.94 -4.53
CA GLU A 188 45.28 -13.83 -3.43
C GLU A 188 45.72 -13.16 -2.12
N VAL A 189 44.77 -12.83 -1.25
CA VAL A 189 45.07 -12.52 0.15
C VAL A 189 44.56 -13.70 0.99
N GLU A 190 45.50 -14.58 1.28
CA GLU A 190 45.41 -15.57 2.35
C GLU A 190 45.56 -14.92 3.74
N GLU A 191 45.06 -15.65 4.73
CA GLU A 191 45.44 -15.63 6.17
C GLU A 191 44.98 -14.43 7.02
N ASP A 192 44.09 -14.72 7.97
CA ASP A 192 44.56 -14.88 9.35
C ASP A 192 43.50 -15.62 10.19
N GLU A 193 43.88 -16.82 10.62
CA GLU A 193 43.24 -17.56 11.71
C GLU A 193 43.46 -16.81 13.03
N ALA A 194 42.39 -16.54 13.76
CA ALA A 194 42.46 -16.20 15.17
C ALA A 194 41.67 -17.25 15.95
N GLU A 195 42.42 -18.26 16.41
CA GLU A 195 42.05 -19.12 17.53
C GLU A 195 41.83 -18.26 18.78
N GLU A 196 40.64 -18.32 19.38
CA GLU A 196 40.49 -18.05 20.81
C GLU A 196 39.92 -19.29 21.48
N GLU A 197 40.83 -19.96 22.20
CA GLU A 197 40.59 -20.98 23.21
C GLU A 197 39.94 -20.38 24.48
N GLU A 198 39.50 -21.29 25.36
CA GLU A 198 39.25 -21.10 26.80
C GLU A 198 37.86 -20.50 27.17
N GLU A 199 37.05 -21.04 28.10
CA GLU A 199 37.30 -21.92 29.24
C GLU A 199 36.11 -22.86 29.49
N GLU A 200 36.44 -24.10 29.89
CA GLU A 200 35.53 -25.01 30.57
C GLU A 200 35.21 -24.49 31.99
N ALA A 201 33.93 -24.47 32.35
CA ALA A 201 33.51 -24.42 33.75
C ALA A 201 32.58 -25.61 34.03
N GLU A 202 33.19 -26.69 34.53
CA GLU A 202 32.50 -27.77 35.22
C GLU A 202 31.78 -27.21 36.46
N GLY A 203 30.46 -27.38 36.49
CA GLY A 203 29.59 -27.08 37.63
C GLY A 203 28.82 -28.33 38.06
N ASP A 204 29.52 -29.20 38.77
CA ASP A 204 28.98 -30.30 39.59
C ASP A 204 27.96 -29.78 40.62
N GLY A 205 26.83 -30.47 40.77
CA GLY A 205 25.81 -30.08 41.74
C GLY A 205 24.47 -30.80 41.58
N GLY A 206 24.46 -32.12 41.78
CA GLY A 206 23.23 -32.90 41.85
C GLY A 206 22.33 -32.52 43.03
N HIS A 207 21.04 -32.33 42.76
CA HIS A 207 19.98 -32.53 43.75
C HIS A 207 18.68 -32.97 43.05
N GLN A 208 18.46 -34.28 43.03
CA GLN A 208 17.15 -34.86 42.75
C GLN A 208 16.34 -34.77 44.05
N VAL A 209 15.37 -33.86 44.07
CA VAL A 209 14.27 -33.88 45.04
C VAL A 209 13.02 -34.20 44.23
N GLU A 210 12.60 -35.46 44.31
CA GLU A 210 11.25 -35.88 43.96
C GLU A 210 10.31 -35.32 45.03
N GLU A 211 9.72 -34.16 44.75
CA GLU A 211 8.52 -33.70 45.46
C GLU A 211 7.30 -34.04 44.61
N ASP A 212 6.60 -35.08 45.05
CA ASP A 212 5.21 -35.37 44.69
C ASP A 212 4.35 -34.15 45.05
N ILE A 213 4.11 -33.26 44.08
CA ILE A 213 3.13 -32.20 44.19
C ILE A 213 1.82 -32.72 43.60
N ASP A 214 0.87 -32.97 44.50
CA ASP A 214 -0.51 -33.29 44.21
C ASP A 214 -1.09 -32.33 43.16
N ASP A 215 -1.42 -32.88 41.99
CA ASP A 215 -2.12 -32.28 40.86
C ASP A 215 -3.57 -31.93 41.23
N ALA A 216 -3.72 -30.93 42.11
CA ALA A 216 -4.95 -30.18 42.23
C ALA A 216 -4.97 -29.16 41.08
N SER A 217 -5.52 -29.59 39.95
CA SER A 217 -5.88 -28.77 38.79
C SER A 217 -6.67 -27.52 39.18
N VAL A 218 -5.96 -26.48 39.60
CA VAL A 218 -6.45 -25.11 39.63
C VAL A 218 -6.57 -24.69 38.18
N ARG A 219 -7.76 -24.91 37.60
CA ARG A 219 -8.23 -24.19 36.42
C ARG A 219 -8.16 -22.69 36.77
N ARG A 220 -7.01 -22.07 36.54
CA ARG A 220 -6.93 -20.62 36.37
C ARG A 220 -7.78 -20.34 35.16
N GLU A 221 -8.97 -19.83 35.39
CA GLU A 221 -9.74 -19.10 34.40
C GLU A 221 -8.78 -18.04 33.86
N HIS A 222 -8.28 -18.27 32.63
CA HIS A 222 -7.59 -17.23 31.89
C HIS A 222 -8.64 -16.16 31.62
N GLU A 223 -8.71 -15.16 32.51
CA GLU A 223 -9.39 -13.89 32.20
C GLU A 223 -8.74 -13.37 30.92
N GLU A 224 -9.49 -13.43 29.82
CA GLU A 224 -9.09 -12.83 28.57
C GLU A 224 -8.74 -11.35 28.84
N PRO A 225 -7.64 -10.84 28.27
CA PRO A 225 -7.29 -9.44 28.44
C PRO A 225 -8.47 -8.60 27.96
N SER A 226 -9.08 -7.87 28.89
CA SER A 226 -10.17 -6.92 28.60
C SER A 226 -9.77 -6.07 27.40
N SER A 227 -10.65 -5.99 26.39
CA SER A 227 -10.40 -5.20 25.18
C SER A 227 -9.92 -3.79 25.57
N PRO A 228 -8.89 -3.25 24.90
CA PRO A 228 -8.36 -1.94 25.24
C PRO A 228 -9.46 -0.87 25.31
N GLU A 229 -9.39 0.02 26.31
CA GLU A 229 -10.42 1.05 26.56
C GLU A 229 -10.74 1.91 25.31
N TRP A 230 -9.75 2.17 24.47
CA TRP A 230 -9.93 2.92 23.22
C TRP A 230 -10.85 2.20 22.22
N TYR A 231 -10.90 0.86 22.24
CA TYR A 231 -11.73 0.07 21.32
C TYR A 231 -13.22 0.32 21.57
N ILE A 232 -13.62 0.34 22.84
CA ILE A 232 -15.00 0.63 23.28
C ILE A 232 -15.42 2.04 22.85
N LEU A 233 -14.48 3.00 22.91
CA LEU A 233 -14.75 4.39 22.49
C LEU A 233 -14.87 4.54 20.97
N VAL A 234 -14.22 3.67 20.19
CA VAL A 234 -14.29 3.65 18.72
C VAL A 234 -15.52 2.90 18.21
N GLU A 235 -15.97 1.84 18.88
CA GLU A 235 -17.22 1.13 18.53
C GLU A 235 -18.45 2.05 18.57
N GLY A 236 -18.41 3.13 19.35
CA GLY A 236 -19.47 4.15 19.38
C GLY A 236 -19.37 5.24 18.31
N ASP A 237 -18.39 5.17 17.39
CA ASP A 237 -18.14 6.13 16.33
C ASP A 237 -18.10 5.45 14.95
N ASP A 238 -19.25 5.38 14.28
CA ASP A 238 -19.44 4.77 12.95
C ASP A 238 -18.40 5.19 11.90
N VAL A 239 -17.83 6.40 12.05
CA VAL A 239 -16.84 6.93 11.10
C VAL A 239 -15.44 6.38 11.37
N ILE A 240 -15.03 6.26 12.64
CA ILE A 240 -13.71 5.67 12.96
C ILE A 240 -13.78 4.14 12.90
N GLU A 241 -14.94 3.54 13.15
CA GLU A 241 -15.13 2.08 13.13
C GLU A 241 -14.57 1.45 11.84
N GLU A 242 -14.80 2.10 10.68
CA GLU A 242 -14.28 1.66 9.37
C GLU A 242 -12.74 1.56 9.30
N PHE A 243 -12.03 2.24 10.22
CA PHE A 243 -10.58 2.33 10.28
C PHE A 243 -9.95 1.54 11.43
N VAL A 244 -10.72 0.82 12.24
CA VAL A 244 -10.23 0.06 13.41
C VAL A 244 -9.05 -0.83 13.04
N SER A 245 -9.19 -1.63 11.98
CA SER A 245 -8.12 -2.54 11.52
C SER A 245 -6.84 -1.81 11.09
N GLY A 246 -6.95 -0.57 10.59
CA GLY A 246 -5.81 0.28 10.26
C GLY A 246 -5.16 0.90 11.50
N ILE A 247 -5.97 1.30 12.48
CA ILE A 247 -5.54 1.85 13.77
C ILE A 247 -4.78 0.80 14.58
N GLU A 248 -5.33 -0.41 14.73
CA GLU A 248 -4.66 -1.52 15.42
C GLU A 248 -3.31 -1.83 14.80
N TYR A 249 -3.26 -1.86 13.47
CA TYR A 249 -2.04 -2.12 12.73
C TYR A 249 -1.02 -0.99 12.92
N ALA A 250 -1.46 0.27 12.93
CA ALA A 250 -0.60 1.43 13.19
C ALA A 250 -0.05 1.44 14.62
N ILE A 251 -0.83 1.00 15.61
CA ILE A 251 -0.36 0.83 17.00
C ILE A 251 0.67 -0.29 17.07
N LYS A 252 0.37 -1.47 16.50
CA LYS A 252 1.27 -2.64 16.48
C LYS A 252 2.64 -2.30 15.91
N TRP A 253 2.66 -1.64 14.76
CA TRP A 253 3.89 -1.29 14.03
C TRP A 253 4.41 0.11 14.35
N LYS A 254 3.81 0.79 15.33
CA LYS A 254 4.22 2.11 15.82
C LYS A 254 4.38 3.15 14.70
N PHE A 255 3.45 3.18 13.73
CA PHE A 255 3.50 4.10 12.59
C PHE A 255 3.67 5.57 13.00
N PRO A 256 4.22 6.42 12.11
CA PRO A 256 4.27 7.86 12.33
C PRO A 256 2.89 8.44 12.63
N SER A 257 2.87 9.55 13.37
CA SER A 257 1.64 10.29 13.64
C SER A 257 1.03 10.91 12.37
N LEU A 258 -0.28 11.08 12.38
CA LEU A 258 -1.03 11.68 11.27
C LEU A 258 -0.54 13.10 10.96
N GLU A 259 -0.18 13.90 11.96
CA GLU A 259 0.38 15.24 11.74
C GLU A 259 1.70 15.18 10.96
N ARG A 260 2.55 14.19 11.23
CA ARG A 260 3.79 14.00 10.46
C ARG A 260 3.50 13.57 9.03
N LEU A 261 2.60 12.62 8.85
CA LEU A 261 2.24 12.14 7.51
C LEU A 261 1.60 13.24 6.66
N ASP A 262 0.72 14.08 7.22
CA ASP A 262 0.09 15.20 6.49
C ASP A 262 1.12 16.23 5.98
N ARG A 263 2.18 16.46 6.77
CA ARG A 263 3.25 17.41 6.47
C ARG A 263 4.42 16.82 5.67
N MET A 264 4.46 15.52 5.42
CA MET A 264 5.49 14.82 4.62
C MET A 264 5.37 15.16 3.12
N ARG A 265 5.61 16.42 2.76
CA ARG A 265 5.58 16.93 1.39
C ARG A 265 6.99 17.36 0.97
N GLY A 266 7.64 16.55 0.13
CA GLY A 266 8.84 16.97 -0.61
C GLY A 266 10.18 16.89 0.14
N ILE A 267 10.22 16.44 1.39
CA ILE A 267 11.46 16.26 2.13
C ILE A 267 12.15 14.99 1.66
N MET A 268 13.13 15.10 0.77
CA MET A 268 13.99 14.00 0.35
C MET A 268 15.45 14.34 0.65
N ASP A 269 16.24 13.32 0.96
CA ASP A 269 17.68 13.46 1.14
C ASP A 269 18.40 12.96 -0.12
N PRO A 270 19.10 13.82 -0.88
CA PRO A 270 19.82 13.42 -2.09
C PRO A 270 20.99 12.47 -1.82
N GLU A 271 21.46 12.34 -0.58
CA GLU A 271 22.59 11.48 -0.21
C GLU A 271 22.22 10.00 -0.05
N THR A 272 20.93 9.67 -0.12
CA THR A 272 20.41 8.29 0.05
C THR A 272 20.88 7.28 -1.01
N GLY A 273 21.63 7.71 -2.03
CA GLY A 273 22.28 6.80 -2.98
C GLY A 273 21.33 6.04 -3.91
N PHE A 274 20.03 6.36 -3.91
CA PHE A 274 19.02 5.62 -4.70
C PHE A 274 19.36 5.57 -6.19
N ALA A 275 19.92 6.64 -6.77
CA ALA A 275 20.29 6.65 -8.19
C ALA A 275 21.49 5.73 -8.51
N ALA A 276 22.29 5.37 -7.50
CA ALA A 276 23.39 4.43 -7.64
C ALA A 276 22.91 2.97 -7.53
N SER A 277 22.01 2.67 -6.59
CA SER A 277 21.62 1.30 -6.23
C SER A 277 20.31 0.81 -6.86
N TYR A 278 19.53 1.65 -7.57
CA TYR A 278 18.20 1.24 -8.04
C TYR A 278 18.18 -0.05 -8.86
N ARG A 279 19.27 -0.36 -9.58
CA ARG A 279 19.35 -1.55 -10.44
C ARG A 279 19.38 -2.87 -9.67
N GLU A 280 19.73 -2.83 -8.39
CA GLU A 280 19.80 -4.00 -7.52
C GLU A 280 18.45 -4.31 -6.87
N THR A 281 17.45 -3.45 -7.08
CA THR A 281 16.13 -3.58 -6.45
C THR A 281 15.18 -4.46 -7.24
N ILE A 282 14.26 -5.11 -6.53
CA ILE A 282 13.14 -5.85 -7.12
C ILE A 282 12.25 -4.94 -7.98
N PHE A 283 12.13 -3.65 -7.64
CA PHE A 283 11.36 -2.68 -8.42
C PHE A 283 11.92 -2.49 -9.82
N TYR A 284 13.24 -2.36 -9.93
CA TYR A 284 13.89 -2.27 -11.22
C TYR A 284 13.82 -3.60 -12.00
N HIS A 285 13.99 -4.74 -11.32
CA HIS A 285 13.80 -6.04 -11.95
C HIS A 285 12.41 -6.17 -12.59
N ASN A 286 11.35 -5.86 -11.82
CA ASN A 286 9.96 -5.89 -12.28
C ASN A 286 9.71 -4.90 -13.43
N PHE A 287 10.26 -3.68 -13.33
CA PHE A 287 10.24 -2.69 -14.41
C PHE A 287 10.86 -3.27 -15.69
N ARG A 288 12.03 -3.91 -15.59
CA ARG A 288 12.74 -4.47 -16.75
C ARG A 288 11.98 -5.61 -17.41
N VAL A 289 11.57 -6.61 -16.64
CA VAL A 289 10.78 -7.75 -17.15
C VAL A 289 9.57 -7.24 -17.92
N LYS A 290 8.84 -6.29 -17.34
CA LYS A 290 7.62 -5.74 -17.93
C LYS A 290 7.86 -4.97 -19.23
N TYR A 291 8.86 -4.08 -19.27
CA TYR A 291 9.06 -3.19 -20.42
C TYR A 291 9.92 -3.81 -21.52
N GLU A 292 10.80 -4.76 -21.21
CA GLU A 292 11.54 -5.52 -22.23
C GLU A 292 10.62 -6.38 -23.10
N VAL A 293 9.66 -7.07 -22.48
CA VAL A 293 8.67 -7.89 -23.19
C VAL A 293 7.79 -7.01 -24.10
N GLY A 294 7.46 -5.80 -23.65
CA GLY A 294 6.72 -4.81 -24.44
C GLY A 294 7.46 -4.30 -25.68
N ILE A 295 8.79 -4.17 -25.63
CA ILE A 295 9.60 -3.76 -26.79
C ILE A 295 9.69 -4.89 -27.81
N LYS A 296 9.92 -6.12 -27.34
CA LYS A 296 10.06 -7.30 -28.23
C LYS A 296 8.77 -7.54 -29.01
N THR A 297 7.61 -7.35 -28.38
CA THR A 297 6.30 -7.44 -29.05
C THR A 297 5.99 -6.24 -29.95
N SER A 298 6.50 -5.04 -29.64
CA SER A 298 6.29 -3.82 -30.43
C SER A 298 7.11 -3.75 -31.73
N ARG A 299 8.20 -4.51 -31.87
CA ARG A 299 9.06 -4.47 -33.08
C ARG A 299 8.48 -5.22 -34.28
N PHE A 300 7.38 -5.95 -34.11
CA PHE A 300 6.52 -6.31 -35.23
C PHE A 300 5.73 -5.06 -35.65
N ARG A 301 6.39 -4.18 -36.40
CA ARG A 301 5.71 -3.10 -37.14
C ARG A 301 4.80 -3.77 -38.15
N ILE A 302 3.50 -3.70 -37.89
CA ILE A 302 2.51 -3.88 -38.94
C ILE A 302 2.75 -2.69 -39.91
N PRO A 303 3.03 -2.93 -41.20
CA PRO A 303 3.21 -1.86 -42.17
C PRO A 303 1.96 -0.99 -42.21
N PRO A 304 2.08 0.34 -42.42
CA PRO A 304 0.95 1.25 -42.42
C PRO A 304 -0.07 0.76 -43.45
N SER A 305 -1.20 0.27 -42.95
CA SER A 305 -2.36 -0.05 -43.75
C SER A 305 -3.22 1.21 -43.82
N ASP A 306 -3.68 1.56 -45.02
CA ASP A 306 -4.71 2.60 -45.24
C ASP A 306 -6.09 2.19 -44.68
N ASP A 307 -6.17 1.04 -44.02
CA ASP A 307 -7.39 0.54 -43.40
C ASP A 307 -7.69 1.28 -42.08
N GLU A 308 -8.88 1.88 -41.98
CA GLU A 308 -9.40 2.54 -40.78
C GLU A 308 -9.35 1.66 -39.51
N ASP A 309 -9.23 0.34 -39.67
CA ASP A 309 -9.03 -0.64 -38.60
C ASP A 309 -7.68 -0.49 -37.87
N GLU A 310 -6.62 0.01 -38.52
CA GLU A 310 -5.33 0.25 -37.85
C GLU A 310 -5.37 1.46 -36.90
N VAL A 311 -6.11 2.51 -37.25
CA VAL A 311 -6.32 3.68 -36.38
C VAL A 311 -7.09 3.27 -35.11
N SER A 312 -8.05 2.36 -35.25
CA SER A 312 -8.77 1.74 -34.14
C SER A 312 -7.85 0.95 -33.20
N LEU A 313 -6.92 0.17 -33.76
CA LEU A 313 -5.89 -0.58 -33.00
C LEU A 313 -4.91 0.33 -32.26
N ALA A 314 -4.47 1.43 -32.89
CA ALA A 314 -3.61 2.42 -32.24
C ALA A 314 -4.32 3.11 -31.05
N SER A 315 -5.59 3.46 -31.23
CA SER A 315 -6.44 4.03 -30.17
C SER A 315 -6.70 3.04 -29.03
N GLN A 316 -6.92 1.75 -29.33
CA GLN A 316 -7.01 0.70 -28.32
C GLN A 316 -5.69 0.50 -27.57
N LYS A 317 -4.54 0.52 -28.24
CA LYS A 317 -3.21 0.45 -27.59
C LYS A 317 -2.96 1.65 -26.68
N ALA A 318 -3.36 2.85 -27.08
CA ALA A 318 -3.29 4.06 -26.25
C ALA A 318 -4.17 3.92 -24.99
N ARG A 319 -5.42 3.48 -25.14
CA ARG A 319 -6.34 3.21 -24.02
C ARG A 319 -5.85 2.08 -23.10
N ALA A 320 -5.21 1.05 -23.65
CA ALA A 320 -4.60 -0.03 -22.88
C ALA A 320 -3.39 0.46 -22.07
N ARG A 321 -2.55 1.33 -22.65
CA ARG A 321 -1.46 2.01 -21.92
C ARG A 321 -2.00 2.90 -20.79
N GLU A 322 -3.06 3.65 -21.04
CA GLU A 322 -3.71 4.48 -20.02
C GLU A 322 -4.32 3.63 -18.89
N ARG A 323 -4.96 2.50 -19.21
CA ARG A 323 -5.44 1.52 -18.21
C ARG A 323 -4.30 0.96 -17.36
N LYS A 324 -3.14 0.67 -17.94
CA LYS A 324 -1.95 0.23 -17.19
C LYS A 324 -1.45 1.34 -16.26
N LEU A 325 -1.36 2.59 -16.71
CA LEU A 325 -1.05 3.75 -15.85
C LEU A 325 -2.04 3.91 -14.68
N ARG A 326 -3.33 3.66 -14.90
CA ARG A 326 -4.35 3.64 -13.83
C ARG A 326 -4.19 2.48 -12.85
N HIS A 327 -3.62 1.35 -13.27
CA HIS A 327 -3.32 0.24 -12.37
C HIS A 327 -2.20 0.61 -11.38
N TYR A 328 -1.18 1.35 -11.83
CA TYR A 328 -0.12 1.88 -10.94
C TYR A 328 -0.61 2.93 -9.97
N ALA A 329 -1.67 3.68 -10.30
CA ALA A 329 -2.34 4.53 -9.33
C ALA A 329 -2.93 3.75 -8.15
N LYS A 330 -3.20 2.44 -8.32
CA LYS A 330 -3.85 1.58 -7.31
C LYS A 330 -2.89 0.79 -6.42
N THR A 331 -1.61 0.67 -6.76
CA THR A 331 -0.62 0.01 -5.89
C THR A 331 -0.64 0.71 -4.52
N PRO A 332 -1.00 -0.01 -3.44
CA PRO A 332 -1.02 0.59 -2.11
C PRO A 332 0.42 0.85 -1.69
N TYR A 333 0.71 2.09 -1.30
CA TYR A 333 1.99 2.44 -0.65
C TYR A 333 1.79 2.65 0.86
N GLY A 334 0.97 1.79 1.46
CA GLY A 334 0.71 1.74 2.89
C GLY A 334 0.26 3.10 3.42
N TYR A 335 0.90 3.54 4.50
CA TYR A 335 0.61 4.83 5.12
C TYR A 335 1.23 6.04 4.39
N TYR A 336 1.95 5.81 3.28
CA TYR A 336 2.51 6.83 2.39
C TYR A 336 1.77 6.99 1.06
N ASP A 337 0.62 6.32 0.88
CA ASP A 337 -0.15 6.35 -0.36
C ASP A 337 -0.54 7.77 -0.79
N HIS A 338 -0.83 8.66 0.17
CA HIS A 338 -1.15 10.07 -0.09
C HIS A 338 0.07 10.90 -0.54
N CYS A 339 1.29 10.56 -0.12
CA CYS A 339 2.53 11.27 -0.46
C CYS A 339 3.05 10.93 -1.85
N LYS A 340 2.72 9.74 -2.38
CA LYS A 340 3.24 9.18 -3.64
C LYS A 340 3.28 10.17 -4.81
N GLN A 341 2.19 10.91 -5.05
CA GLN A 341 2.11 11.85 -6.17
C GLN A 341 3.04 13.05 -5.98
N GLU A 342 3.20 13.49 -4.73
CA GLU A 342 4.09 14.59 -4.41
C GLU A 342 5.56 14.16 -4.52
N ILE A 343 5.90 12.97 -4.01
CA ILE A 343 7.23 12.36 -4.22
C ILE A 343 7.55 12.31 -5.72
N LEU A 344 6.62 11.79 -6.53
CA LEU A 344 6.79 11.71 -7.98
C LEU A 344 7.07 13.08 -8.61
N ARG A 345 6.30 14.11 -8.24
CA ARG A 345 6.51 15.48 -8.74
C ARG A 345 7.89 16.00 -8.36
N CYS A 346 8.28 15.84 -7.10
CA CYS A 346 9.59 16.28 -6.62
C CYS A 346 10.74 15.60 -7.38
N ILE A 347 10.66 14.30 -7.69
CA ILE A 347 11.75 13.59 -8.38
C ILE A 347 11.71 13.66 -9.91
N SER A 348 10.60 14.07 -10.52
CA SER A 348 10.45 14.03 -11.99
C SER A 348 10.19 15.38 -12.65
N ASP A 349 9.74 16.41 -11.90
CA ASP A 349 9.39 17.72 -12.44
C ASP A 349 10.35 18.80 -11.90
N PRO A 350 11.21 19.39 -12.76
CA PRO A 350 12.14 20.47 -12.39
C PRO A 350 11.47 21.71 -11.78
N ARG A 351 10.15 21.87 -11.94
CA ARG A 351 9.39 22.98 -11.36
C ARG A 351 9.10 22.77 -9.87
N TYR A 352 9.21 21.55 -9.36
CA TYR A 352 8.98 21.20 -7.95
C TYR A 352 10.30 21.11 -7.20
N SER A 353 11.34 20.54 -7.79
CA SER A 353 12.70 20.55 -7.24
C SER A 353 13.72 20.78 -8.36
N ALA A 354 14.75 21.59 -8.08
CA ALA A 354 15.85 21.78 -9.02
C ALA A 354 16.84 20.61 -8.97
N THR A 355 16.99 19.99 -7.81
CA THR A 355 18.03 18.99 -7.54
C THR A 355 17.63 17.57 -7.95
N PHE A 356 16.48 17.07 -7.48
CA PHE A 356 16.13 15.65 -7.65
C PHE A 356 15.87 15.23 -9.10
N PRO A 357 15.12 16.00 -9.92
CA PRO A 357 14.89 15.63 -11.31
C PRO A 357 16.18 15.55 -12.11
N ALA A 358 17.11 16.49 -11.91
CA ALA A 358 18.41 16.46 -12.56
C ALA A 358 19.24 15.25 -12.12
N TYR A 359 19.26 14.94 -10.82
CA TYR A 359 19.99 13.81 -10.25
C TYR A 359 19.51 12.46 -10.80
N PHE A 360 18.20 12.19 -10.73
CA PHE A 360 17.64 10.93 -11.23
C PHE A 360 17.67 10.85 -12.76
N ASN A 361 17.46 11.97 -13.47
CA ASN A 361 17.51 12.00 -14.93
C ASN A 361 18.94 11.72 -15.44
N ALA A 362 19.97 12.22 -14.76
CA ALA A 362 21.36 11.91 -15.11
C ALA A 362 21.64 10.40 -15.02
N ALA A 363 21.15 9.72 -13.98
CA ALA A 363 21.29 8.26 -13.85
C ALA A 363 20.47 7.51 -14.91
N TYR A 364 19.26 7.96 -15.20
CA TYR A 364 18.38 7.42 -16.24
C TYR A 364 18.99 7.52 -17.65
N VAL A 365 19.54 8.68 -18.01
CA VAL A 365 20.20 8.92 -19.31
C VAL A 365 21.50 8.11 -19.41
N ARG A 366 22.36 8.18 -18.38
CA ARG A 366 23.66 7.47 -18.36
C ARG A 366 23.50 5.97 -18.57
N ARG A 367 22.43 5.38 -18.05
CA ARG A 367 22.14 3.94 -18.16
C ARG A 367 21.29 3.58 -19.38
N ASN A 368 20.94 4.57 -20.21
CA ASN A 368 20.10 4.42 -21.39
C ASN A 368 18.77 3.72 -21.08
N GLU A 369 18.10 4.13 -19.99
CA GLU A 369 16.81 3.57 -19.59
C GLU A 369 15.65 4.08 -20.46
N SER A 370 15.90 5.10 -21.28
CA SER A 370 14.97 5.63 -22.28
C SER A 370 14.53 4.61 -23.33
N LYS A 371 15.28 3.53 -23.51
CA LYS A 371 14.84 2.42 -24.38
C LYS A 371 13.65 1.63 -23.82
N PHE A 372 13.38 1.70 -22.51
CA PHE A 372 12.29 0.93 -21.86
C PHE A 372 11.03 1.73 -21.62
N ALA A 373 11.15 2.87 -20.95
CA ALA A 373 10.02 3.71 -20.60
C ALA A 373 10.46 5.17 -20.48
N ARG A 374 9.49 6.08 -20.46
CA ARG A 374 9.73 7.52 -20.21
C ARG A 374 10.24 7.74 -18.78
N PHE A 375 11.02 8.79 -18.58
CA PHE A 375 11.61 9.13 -17.27
C PHE A 375 10.58 9.16 -16.13
N SER A 376 9.42 9.78 -16.33
CA SER A 376 8.36 9.84 -15.31
C SER A 376 7.82 8.46 -14.91
N VAL A 377 7.79 7.51 -15.85
CA VAL A 377 7.34 6.12 -15.60
C VAL A 377 8.42 5.37 -14.82
N PHE A 378 9.70 5.55 -15.19
CA PHE A 378 10.84 5.02 -14.43
C PHE A 378 10.83 5.53 -12.99
N CYS A 379 10.65 6.83 -12.79
CA CYS A 379 10.52 7.42 -11.46
C CYS A 379 9.36 6.79 -10.66
N LEU A 380 8.17 6.68 -11.26
CA LEU A 380 6.99 6.14 -10.59
C LEU A 380 7.13 4.65 -10.23
N GLU A 381 7.70 3.83 -11.11
CA GLU A 381 7.74 2.38 -10.92
C GLU A 381 9.00 1.88 -10.21
N VAL A 382 10.07 2.67 -10.17
CA VAL A 382 11.35 2.27 -9.56
C VAL A 382 11.67 3.16 -8.37
N ILE A 383 11.79 4.46 -8.58
CA ILE A 383 12.33 5.37 -7.57
C ILE A 383 11.33 5.67 -6.45
N VAL A 384 10.05 5.87 -6.75
CA VAL A 384 9.01 6.13 -5.73
C VAL A 384 8.88 4.95 -4.75
N PRO A 385 8.75 3.68 -5.18
CA PRO A 385 8.75 2.54 -4.26
C PRO A 385 10.01 2.46 -3.40
N MET A 386 11.20 2.73 -3.96
CA MET A 386 12.45 2.72 -3.19
C MET A 386 12.43 3.74 -2.06
N ILE A 387 12.01 4.98 -2.36
CA ILE A 387 11.92 6.05 -1.37
C ILE A 387 10.93 5.67 -0.27
N ILE A 388 9.75 5.17 -0.64
CA ILE A 388 8.71 4.78 0.32
C ILE A 388 9.17 3.60 1.18
N ASN A 389 9.83 2.60 0.62
CA ASN A 389 10.42 1.50 1.40
C ASN A 389 11.45 2.02 2.40
N ALA A 390 12.38 2.88 1.96
CA ALA A 390 13.40 3.43 2.85
C ALA A 390 12.81 4.30 3.96
N TRP A 391 11.80 5.11 3.66
CA TRP A 391 11.10 5.91 4.66
C TRP A 391 10.35 5.04 5.67
N THR A 392 9.64 4.03 5.17
CA THR A 392 8.91 3.07 6.00
C THR A 392 9.87 2.34 6.93
N TYR A 393 11.00 1.83 6.42
CA TYR A 393 12.04 1.21 7.24
C TYR A 393 12.54 2.14 8.36
N ASN A 394 12.93 3.38 8.00
CA ASN A 394 13.43 4.35 8.95
C ASN A 394 12.41 4.70 10.04
N ASP A 395 11.13 4.77 9.70
CA ASP A 395 10.07 5.04 10.67
C ASP A 395 9.84 3.91 11.65
N LEU A 396 9.81 2.68 11.15
CA LEU A 396 9.66 1.49 11.97
C LEU A 396 10.84 1.36 12.93
N CYS A 397 12.08 1.54 12.44
CA CYS A 397 13.26 1.58 13.31
C CYS A 397 13.16 2.66 14.39
N ARG A 398 12.69 3.87 14.05
CA ARG A 398 12.50 4.95 15.04
C ARG A 398 11.40 4.66 16.06
N GLY A 399 10.36 3.93 15.65
CA GLY A 399 9.38 3.39 16.58
C GLY A 399 9.98 2.36 17.53
N GLY A 400 11.19 1.86 17.27
CA GLY A 400 11.74 0.72 17.98
C GLY A 400 10.98 -0.55 17.60
N VAL A 401 10.69 -0.72 16.31
CA VAL A 401 10.37 -2.01 15.72
C VAL A 401 11.69 -2.68 15.39
N GLU A 402 11.89 -3.85 15.96
CA GLU A 402 13.02 -4.73 15.64
C GLU A 402 12.59 -5.62 14.47
N PHE A 403 13.41 -5.65 13.42
CA PHE A 403 13.20 -6.51 12.27
C PHE A 403 13.97 -7.81 12.45
N GLY A 404 13.44 -8.91 11.91
CA GLY A 404 14.12 -10.20 11.89
C GLY A 404 15.24 -10.27 10.84
N GLU A 405 15.50 -11.49 10.36
CA GLU A 405 16.58 -11.77 9.39
C GLU A 405 16.38 -11.07 8.04
N ASN A 406 15.14 -10.71 7.69
CA ASN A 406 14.82 -10.06 6.42
C ASN A 406 13.97 -8.79 6.59
N PRO A 407 14.57 -7.67 7.00
CA PRO A 407 13.87 -6.40 7.19
C PRO A 407 13.19 -5.90 5.91
N ALA A 408 13.77 -6.16 4.74
CA ALA A 408 13.22 -5.72 3.47
C ALA A 408 11.85 -6.35 3.20
N ARG A 409 11.71 -7.66 3.41
CA ARG A 409 10.43 -8.38 3.23
C ARG A 409 9.37 -7.89 4.21
N GLU A 410 9.74 -7.67 5.47
CA GLU A 410 8.82 -7.16 6.50
C GLU A 410 8.33 -5.74 6.16
N VAL A 411 9.24 -4.85 5.74
CA VAL A 411 8.88 -3.49 5.28
C VAL A 411 7.95 -3.56 4.07
N GLU A 412 8.25 -4.41 3.09
CA GLU A 412 7.40 -4.58 1.90
C GLU A 412 5.99 -5.05 2.29
N SER A 413 5.88 -5.97 3.25
CA SER A 413 4.58 -6.43 3.75
C SER A 413 3.73 -5.27 4.31
N ILE A 414 4.37 -4.29 4.95
CA ILE A 414 3.72 -3.10 5.51
C ILE A 414 3.39 -2.09 4.41
N VAL A 415 4.31 -1.85 3.48
CA VAL A 415 4.10 -0.93 2.34
C VAL A 415 2.93 -1.41 1.48
N TYR A 416 2.80 -2.72 1.25
CA TYR A 416 1.69 -3.26 0.47
C TYR A 416 0.45 -3.62 1.30
N SER A 417 0.48 -3.38 2.61
CA SER A 417 -0.65 -3.68 3.51
C SER A 417 -1.84 -2.75 3.27
N ARG A 418 -3.01 -3.36 3.07
CA ARG A 418 -4.29 -2.64 3.05
C ARG A 418 -4.59 -1.97 4.38
N ARG A 419 -4.21 -2.58 5.51
CA ARG A 419 -4.41 -1.98 6.85
C ARG A 419 -3.60 -0.70 6.99
N ALA A 420 -2.36 -0.70 6.49
CA ALA A 420 -1.55 0.52 6.43
C ALA A 420 -2.18 1.60 5.52
N LYS A 421 -2.75 1.19 4.39
CA LYS A 421 -3.51 2.11 3.52
C LYS A 421 -4.80 2.62 4.15
N LEU A 422 -5.52 1.81 4.92
CA LEU A 422 -6.70 2.26 5.67
C LEU A 422 -6.30 3.34 6.66
N PHE A 423 -5.20 3.15 7.40
CA PHE A 423 -4.66 4.19 8.27
C PHE A 423 -4.35 5.50 7.53
N CYS A 424 -3.76 5.42 6.33
CA CYS A 424 -3.57 6.59 5.44
C CYS A 424 -4.89 7.34 5.14
N GLY A 425 -6.01 6.61 5.05
CA GLY A 425 -7.33 7.19 4.79
C GLY A 425 -7.80 8.20 5.85
N LEU A 426 -7.27 8.14 7.07
CA LEU A 426 -7.52 9.12 8.12
C LEU A 426 -6.99 10.53 7.76
N LEU A 427 -6.10 10.64 6.77
CA LEU A 427 -5.58 11.91 6.27
C LEU A 427 -6.53 12.61 5.28
N SER A 428 -7.66 11.98 4.91
CA SER A 428 -8.65 12.59 4.02
C SER A 428 -9.39 13.77 4.69
N ASN A 429 -9.55 13.74 6.01
CA ASN A 429 -10.13 14.82 6.81
C ASN A 429 -9.41 14.93 8.17
N PRO A 430 -8.15 15.42 8.18
CA PRO A 430 -7.29 15.32 9.35
C PRO A 430 -7.88 16.05 10.56
N ALA A 431 -8.57 17.18 10.37
CA ALA A 431 -9.17 17.92 11.48
C ALA A 431 -10.24 17.10 12.23
N ASP A 432 -11.12 16.41 11.49
CA ASP A 432 -12.19 15.61 12.09
C ASP A 432 -11.62 14.34 12.75
N PHE A 433 -10.79 13.59 12.02
CA PHE A 433 -10.18 12.37 12.55
C PHE A 433 -9.26 12.63 13.75
N ASN A 434 -8.47 13.72 13.73
CA ASN A 434 -7.63 14.09 14.87
C ASN A 434 -8.46 14.34 16.13
N ARG A 435 -9.59 15.05 16.01
CA ARG A 435 -10.49 15.32 17.14
C ARG A 435 -11.07 14.02 17.70
N ARG A 436 -11.54 13.13 16.81
CA ARG A 436 -12.18 11.89 17.22
C ARG A 436 -11.19 10.88 17.82
N LEU A 437 -10.01 10.71 17.20
CA LEU A 437 -8.94 9.87 17.74
C LEU A 437 -8.47 10.36 19.11
N THR A 438 -8.34 11.68 19.29
CA THR A 438 -8.03 12.27 20.61
C THR A 438 -9.11 11.95 21.64
N LYS A 439 -10.39 12.06 21.26
CA LYS A 439 -11.52 11.69 22.13
C LYS A 439 -11.52 10.20 22.50
N ALA A 440 -11.06 9.34 21.60
CA ALA A 440 -10.92 7.90 21.83
C ALA A 440 -9.64 7.52 22.63
N GLY A 441 -8.85 8.48 23.12
CA GLY A 441 -7.61 8.20 23.86
C GLY A 441 -6.41 7.87 22.96
N LEU A 442 -6.52 8.04 21.65
CA LEU A 442 -5.48 7.74 20.65
C LEU A 442 -4.71 8.99 20.21
N ALA A 443 -4.52 9.96 21.12
CA ALA A 443 -3.81 11.21 20.83
C ALA A 443 -2.38 10.99 20.29
N ALA A 444 -1.72 9.90 20.70
CA ALA A 444 -0.38 9.54 20.21
C ALA A 444 -0.36 9.09 18.74
N LEU A 445 -1.49 8.72 18.12
CA LEU A 445 -1.57 8.50 16.68
C LEU A 445 -1.75 9.81 15.91
N VAL A 446 -2.32 10.83 16.56
CA VAL A 446 -2.51 12.16 15.98
C VAL A 446 -1.21 12.94 15.98
N ARG A 447 -0.50 12.93 17.12
CA ARG A 447 0.70 13.73 17.33
C ARG A 447 1.62 13.07 18.35
N ARG A 448 2.89 12.87 17.97
CA ARG A 448 3.96 12.38 18.86
C ARG A 448 5.02 13.44 19.06
N PRO A 449 5.60 13.59 20.28
CA PRO A 449 6.71 14.51 20.51
C PRO A 449 7.89 14.28 19.56
N GLU A 450 8.24 13.02 19.32
CA GLU A 450 9.37 12.63 18.47
C GLU A 450 9.15 13.04 17.01
N ASP A 451 7.91 12.94 16.55
CA ASP A 451 7.52 13.37 15.21
C ASP A 451 7.54 14.91 15.05
N VAL A 452 7.19 15.66 16.10
CA VAL A 452 7.26 17.12 16.10
C VAL A 452 8.72 17.60 16.03
N GLU A 453 9.61 16.97 16.80
CA GLU A 453 11.05 17.25 16.72
C GLU A 453 11.61 16.93 15.33
N TRP A 454 11.19 15.80 14.76
CA TRP A 454 11.58 15.42 13.43
C TRP A 454 11.09 16.41 12.36
N LEU A 455 9.82 16.82 12.42
CA LEU A 455 9.25 17.81 11.50
C LEU A 455 10.00 19.14 11.57
N ARG A 456 10.35 19.59 12.78
CA ARG A 456 11.15 20.81 12.97
C ARG A 456 12.53 20.69 12.33
N LYS A 457 13.19 19.53 12.51
CA LYS A 457 14.48 19.27 11.86
C LYS A 457 14.36 19.32 10.33
N MET A 458 13.27 18.80 9.78
CA MET A 458 13.07 18.82 8.34
C MET A 458 12.68 20.20 7.79
N GLU A 459 11.95 21.00 8.55
CA GLU A 459 11.71 22.42 8.24
C GLU A 459 13.05 23.18 8.20
N ASP A 460 13.94 22.94 9.16
CA ASP A 460 15.28 23.55 9.15
C ASP A 460 16.13 23.09 7.93
N VAL A 461 15.95 21.86 7.45
CA VAL A 461 16.59 21.36 6.21
C VAL A 461 16.02 22.06 4.98
N GLU A 462 14.69 22.15 4.87
CA GLU A 462 14.00 22.81 3.75
C GLU A 462 14.38 24.29 3.66
N GLU A 463 14.52 24.96 4.80
CA GLU A 463 14.94 26.36 4.89
C GLU A 463 16.45 26.55 4.68
N GLY A 464 17.22 25.48 4.47
CA GLY A 464 18.67 25.53 4.29
C GLY A 464 19.43 26.01 5.53
N ARG A 465 18.85 25.87 6.72
CA ARG A 465 19.48 26.23 8.00
C ARG A 465 20.46 25.17 8.49
N VAL A 466 20.32 23.93 8.02
CA VAL A 466 21.22 22.81 8.35
C VAL A 466 22.40 22.77 7.38
N ALA A 467 23.60 22.51 7.87
CA ALA A 467 24.79 22.33 7.04
C ALA A 467 24.58 21.20 6.02
N GLY A 468 24.78 21.49 4.72
CA GLY A 468 24.46 20.58 3.61
C GLY A 468 23.07 20.81 2.99
N GLY A 469 22.15 21.45 3.72
CA GLY A 469 20.86 21.90 3.19
C GLY A 469 21.05 23.05 2.21
N LYS A 470 21.15 22.76 0.91
CA LYS A 470 20.99 23.79 -0.10
C LYS A 470 19.51 24.13 -0.15
N ALA A 471 19.14 25.34 0.27
CA ALA A 471 17.84 25.90 -0.09
C ALA A 471 17.70 25.72 -1.61
N ASP A 472 16.72 24.95 -2.06
CA ASP A 472 16.67 24.39 -3.43
C ASP A 472 16.46 25.46 -4.53
N GLY A 473 16.66 26.75 -4.18
CA GLY A 473 16.60 27.92 -5.05
C GLY A 473 15.22 28.19 -5.65
N ASN A 474 14.26 27.27 -5.45
CA ASN A 474 12.98 27.29 -6.10
C ASN A 474 12.00 28.18 -5.31
N PRO A 475 11.58 29.33 -5.87
CA PRO A 475 10.68 30.26 -5.18
C PRO A 475 9.28 29.68 -4.91
N ARG A 476 8.94 28.52 -5.48
CA ARG A 476 7.70 27.80 -5.15
C ARG A 476 7.76 27.01 -3.84
N ALA A 477 8.92 26.54 -3.39
CA ALA A 477 9.07 25.96 -2.05
C ALA A 477 8.67 27.00 -0.97
N ALA A 478 8.98 28.28 -1.22
CA ALA A 478 8.59 29.37 -0.34
C ALA A 478 7.07 29.72 -0.35
N ARG A 479 6.28 29.21 -1.31
CA ARG A 479 4.84 29.54 -1.45
C ARG A 479 3.89 28.55 -0.80
N TYR A 480 4.38 27.45 -0.26
CA TYR A 480 3.57 26.46 0.47
C TYR A 480 3.65 26.61 2.00
N LYS A 481 4.26 27.71 2.49
CA LYS A 481 4.25 28.12 3.90
C LYS A 481 2.96 28.81 4.31
#